data_AF-A0A2Z4MKE9-F1
#
_entry.id   AF-A0A2Z4MKE9-F1
#
_cell.length_a   1.000
_cell.length_b   1.000
_cell.length_c   1.000
_cell.angle_alpha   90.00
_cell.angle_beta   90.00
_cell.angle_gamma   90.00
#
_symmetry.space_group_name_H-M   'P 1'
#
loop_
_entity.id
_entity.type
_entity.pdbx_description
1 polymer ?
#
loop_
_entity_poly.entity_id
_entity_poly.type
_entity_poly.pdbx_seq_one_letter_code
_entity_poly.pdbx_strand_id
1 'polypeptide(L)'
;MRNFAEEMVYWYFRLNGFFLLDNFVLHNDGLDSTQSADIDILAIRQKYTYENVGGREADKHELLFRNFDDNKNIGILCEVKAGRITPNDICLTRIDRLKYGLERMGFSSHSRVNELVPELSINPVVTGNYHQVGKVLITDDGRDMPGFICISLEEIHKFLKRHLRRYLDPKSRSKHFFPSPVIQQIIWEIEQDAKNKRTIRARQRVYQNE
;
A
#
# COMPACT_ATOMS: atom_id res chain seq x y z
N MET A 1 -14.60 8.35 -4.97
CA MET A 1 -13.99 7.75 -6.18
C MET A 1 -12.50 7.98 -6.05
N ARG A 2 -11.68 6.93 -6.06
CA ARG A 2 -10.23 7.07 -5.83
C ARG A 2 -9.56 7.72 -7.03
N ASN A 3 -8.52 8.53 -6.77
CA ASN A 3 -7.64 8.96 -7.84
C ASN A 3 -6.69 7.82 -8.25
N PHE A 4 -5.91 8.05 -9.32
CA PHE A 4 -4.97 7.06 -9.86
C PHE A 4 -3.99 6.52 -8.80
N ALA A 5 -3.39 7.40 -8.01
CA ALA A 5 -2.39 7.04 -7.00
C ALA A 5 -3.02 6.22 -5.87
N GLU A 6 -4.16 6.67 -5.33
CA GLU A 6 -4.92 5.96 -4.31
C GLU A 6 -5.38 4.58 -4.79
N GLU A 7 -5.79 4.45 -6.05
CA GLU A 7 -6.18 3.16 -6.61
C GLU A 7 -5.00 2.18 -6.71
N MET A 8 -3.81 2.66 -7.12
CA MET A 8 -2.58 1.85 -7.07
C MET A 8 -2.26 1.40 -5.65
N VAL A 9 -2.32 2.31 -4.68
CA VAL A 9 -2.00 2.04 -3.27
C VAL A 9 -3.03 1.06 -2.66
N TYR A 10 -4.30 1.20 -3.01
CA TYR A 10 -5.35 0.26 -2.61
C TYR A 10 -5.01 -1.17 -3.06
N TRP A 11 -4.67 -1.35 -4.34
CA TRP A 11 -4.30 -2.67 -4.85
C TRP A 11 -2.98 -3.18 -4.28
N TYR A 12 -2.03 -2.29 -4.02
CA TYR A 12 -0.78 -2.63 -3.37
C TYR A 12 -1.02 -3.27 -1.99
N PHE A 13 -1.78 -2.62 -1.12
CA PHE A 13 -2.10 -3.20 0.19
C PHE A 13 -2.97 -4.45 0.06
N ARG A 14 -3.97 -4.46 -0.83
CA ARG A 14 -4.82 -5.64 -1.05
C ARG A 14 -4.02 -6.87 -1.43
N LEU A 15 -3.09 -6.75 -2.38
CA LEU A 15 -2.22 -7.85 -2.83
C LEU A 15 -1.11 -8.20 -1.84
N ASN A 16 -0.89 -7.38 -0.81
CA ASN A 16 -0.07 -7.74 0.36
C ASN A 16 -0.91 -8.37 1.49
N GLY A 17 -2.18 -8.69 1.24
CA GLY A 17 -3.07 -9.41 2.16
C GLY A 17 -3.76 -8.55 3.21
N PHE A 18 -3.89 -7.24 2.95
CA PHE A 18 -4.62 -6.33 3.83
C PHE A 18 -6.11 -6.26 3.49
N PHE A 19 -6.94 -6.14 4.53
CA PHE A 19 -8.31 -5.65 4.45
C PHE A 19 -8.29 -4.14 4.61
N LEU A 20 -8.97 -3.42 3.71
CA LEU A 20 -8.86 -1.96 3.64
C LEU A 20 -10.19 -1.29 3.89
N LEU A 21 -10.12 -0.15 4.54
CA LEU A 21 -11.11 0.91 4.54
C LEU A 21 -10.47 2.13 3.89
N ASP A 22 -11.06 2.62 2.81
CA ASP A 22 -10.57 3.76 2.05
C ASP A 22 -11.51 4.96 2.14
N ASN A 23 -10.99 6.15 1.81
CA ASN A 23 -11.74 7.42 1.86
C ASN A 23 -12.38 7.63 3.24
N PHE A 24 -11.57 7.47 4.30
CA PHE A 24 -12.09 7.52 5.65
C PHE A 24 -12.31 8.96 6.11
N VAL A 25 -13.53 9.44 5.89
CA VAL A 25 -13.98 10.77 6.28
C VAL A 25 -14.18 10.82 7.79
N LEU A 26 -13.46 11.73 8.45
CA LEU A 26 -13.73 12.11 9.84
C LEU A 26 -15.03 12.94 9.93
N HIS A 27 -16.00 12.46 10.70
CA HIS A 27 -17.15 13.27 11.09
C HIS A 27 -16.69 14.37 12.07
N ASN A 28 -17.03 15.62 11.75
CA ASN A 28 -16.75 16.80 12.59
C ASN A 28 -17.66 16.82 13.83
N ASP A 29 -17.42 15.93 14.77
CA ASP A 29 -18.08 15.98 16.09
C ASP A 29 -17.37 17.03 16.97
N GLY A 30 -17.49 18.31 16.59
CA GLY A 30 -17.08 19.46 17.43
C GLY A 30 -15.65 20.01 17.21
N LEU A 31 -15.01 19.73 16.07
CA LEU A 31 -13.73 20.39 15.69
C LEU A 31 -14.00 21.58 14.77
N ASP A 32 -13.40 22.74 15.07
CA ASP A 32 -13.50 24.02 14.32
C ASP A 32 -12.98 23.97 12.87
N SER A 33 -12.62 22.80 12.34
CA SER A 33 -12.17 22.65 10.96
C SER A 33 -13.34 22.31 10.04
N THR A 34 -13.68 23.23 9.13
CA THR A 34 -14.64 23.03 8.02
C THR A 34 -14.21 21.95 7.01
N GLN A 35 -13.05 21.32 7.21
CA GLN A 35 -12.50 20.28 6.36
C GLN A 35 -12.74 18.90 6.98
N SER A 36 -13.58 18.10 6.32
CA SER A 36 -13.49 16.64 6.36
C SER A 36 -12.05 16.27 6.07
N ALA A 37 -11.36 15.67 7.02
CA ALA A 37 -10.02 15.19 6.76
C ALA A 37 -10.03 13.69 6.57
N ASP A 38 -9.16 13.26 5.67
CA ASP A 38 -9.16 11.92 5.16
C ASP A 38 -7.87 11.23 5.62
N ILE A 39 -8.04 10.07 6.24
CA ILE A 39 -7.02 9.02 6.16
C ILE A 39 -7.33 8.30 4.86
N ASP A 40 -6.44 8.41 3.87
CA ASP A 40 -6.73 7.89 2.52
C ASP A 40 -7.01 6.39 2.57
N ILE A 41 -6.17 5.65 3.31
CA ILE A 41 -6.30 4.21 3.51
C ILE A 41 -5.99 3.84 4.97
N LEU A 42 -6.94 3.16 5.61
CA LEU A 42 -6.75 2.39 6.82
C LEU A 42 -6.74 0.91 6.46
N ALA A 43 -5.68 0.19 6.81
CA ALA A 43 -5.52 -1.21 6.40
C ALA A 43 -5.16 -2.11 7.58
N ILE A 44 -5.76 -3.31 7.62
CA ILE A 44 -5.52 -4.32 8.64
C ILE A 44 -5.11 -5.63 7.96
N ARG A 45 -4.00 -6.20 8.43
CA ARG A 45 -3.53 -7.53 8.05
C ARG A 45 -3.40 -8.38 9.30
N GLN A 46 -4.06 -9.53 9.31
CA GLN A 46 -3.91 -10.49 10.40
C GLN A 46 -2.55 -11.19 10.32
N LYS A 47 -2.01 -11.59 11.46
CA LYS A 47 -0.88 -12.51 11.50
C LYS A 47 -1.28 -13.83 10.83
N TYR A 48 -0.29 -14.52 10.27
CA TYR A 48 -0.49 -15.78 9.53
C TYR A 48 -1.36 -15.67 8.27
N THR A 49 -1.66 -14.46 7.77
CA THR A 49 -2.22 -14.30 6.42
C THR A 49 -1.29 -14.95 5.40
N TYR A 50 -1.85 -15.88 4.64
CA TYR A 50 -1.19 -16.63 3.58
C TYR A 50 -2.07 -16.63 2.33
N GLU A 51 -1.48 -16.36 1.17
CA GLU A 51 -2.11 -16.53 -0.12
C GLU A 51 -1.19 -17.34 -1.03
N ASN A 52 -1.75 -18.34 -1.71
CA ASN A 52 -1.02 -19.10 -2.71
C ASN A 52 -1.16 -18.41 -4.07
N VAL A 53 -0.07 -17.80 -4.54
CA VAL A 53 -0.05 -17.05 -5.80
C VAL A 53 0.75 -17.82 -6.84
N GLY A 54 0.05 -18.46 -7.77
CA GLY A 54 0.68 -19.21 -8.86
C GLY A 54 1.54 -20.39 -8.39
N GLY A 55 1.18 -21.03 -7.27
CA GLY A 55 1.91 -22.17 -6.71
C GLY A 55 3.15 -21.78 -5.89
N ARG A 56 3.29 -20.50 -5.51
CA ARG A 56 4.42 -19.97 -4.74
C ARG A 56 3.91 -19.12 -3.57
N GLU A 57 4.75 -18.97 -2.55
CA GLU A 57 4.50 -18.05 -1.44
C GLU A 57 4.33 -16.61 -1.96
N ALA A 58 3.35 -15.89 -1.42
CA ALA A 58 3.02 -14.52 -1.82
C ALA A 58 4.24 -13.60 -1.68
N ASP A 59 4.43 -12.71 -2.67
CA ASP A 59 5.48 -11.70 -2.62
C ASP A 59 5.13 -10.69 -1.54
N LYS A 60 5.84 -10.71 -0.40
CA LYS A 60 5.79 -9.60 0.56
C LYS A 60 6.67 -8.49 0.01
N HIS A 61 6.15 -7.25 -0.01
CA HIS A 61 7.00 -6.12 -0.37
C HIS A 61 7.98 -5.80 0.78
N GLU A 62 9.25 -6.16 0.61
CA GLU A 62 10.29 -6.05 1.65
C GLU A 62 10.38 -4.66 2.30
N LEU A 63 10.26 -3.59 1.50
CA LEU A 63 10.30 -2.21 2.00
C LEU A 63 9.25 -1.91 3.07
N LEU A 64 8.07 -2.52 2.96
CA LEU A 64 7.02 -2.40 3.97
C LEU A 64 7.26 -3.37 5.13
N PHE A 65 7.44 -4.65 4.84
CA PHE A 65 7.44 -5.71 5.85
C PHE A 65 8.68 -5.73 6.74
N ARG A 66 9.81 -5.16 6.32
CA ARG A 66 11.02 -5.03 7.17
C ARG A 66 10.79 -4.23 8.45
N ASN A 67 9.70 -3.46 8.52
CA ASN A 67 9.35 -2.63 9.68
C ASN A 67 8.44 -3.36 10.69
N PHE A 68 8.02 -4.61 10.40
CA PHE A 68 7.02 -5.32 11.19
C PHE A 68 7.51 -6.73 11.57
N ASP A 69 6.98 -7.23 12.70
CA ASP A 69 7.10 -8.62 13.13
C ASP A 69 5.95 -9.43 12.55
N ASP A 70 6.31 -10.45 11.76
CA ASP A 70 5.35 -11.33 11.09
C ASP A 70 4.44 -12.12 12.05
N ASN A 71 4.76 -12.18 13.34
CA ASN A 71 3.96 -12.84 14.37
C ASN A 71 2.86 -11.95 14.98
N LYS A 72 2.72 -10.70 14.50
CA LYS A 72 1.73 -9.74 14.99
C LYS A 72 0.76 -9.32 13.90
N ASN A 73 -0.44 -8.91 14.33
CA ASN A 73 -1.37 -8.24 13.43
C ASN A 73 -0.79 -6.87 13.04
N ILE A 74 -0.96 -6.45 11.80
CA ILE A 74 -0.43 -5.19 11.28
C ILE A 74 -1.61 -4.27 10.95
N GLY A 75 -1.59 -3.07 11.52
CA GLY A 75 -2.43 -1.95 11.15
C GLY A 75 -1.60 -0.92 10.38
N ILE A 76 -2.16 -0.32 9.35
CA ILE A 76 -1.53 0.75 8.58
C ILE A 76 -2.46 1.96 8.54
N LEU A 77 -1.93 3.11 8.94
CA LEU A 77 -2.46 4.43 8.61
C LEU A 77 -1.66 4.94 7.41
N CYS A 78 -2.32 5.11 6.27
CA CYS A 78 -1.65 5.51 5.04
C CYS A 78 -2.20 6.84 4.52
N GLU A 79 -1.27 7.69 4.09
CA GLU A 79 -1.56 8.92 3.36
C GLU A 79 -0.81 8.90 2.01
N VAL A 80 -1.49 9.34 0.96
CA VAL A 80 -1.06 9.31 -0.44
C VAL A 80 -0.97 10.74 -0.94
N LYS A 81 0.22 11.12 -1.40
CA LYS A 81 0.51 12.47 -1.88
C LYS A 81 1.22 12.43 -3.22
N ALA A 82 0.45 12.56 -4.29
CA ALA A 82 0.99 12.78 -5.63
C ALA A 82 1.27 14.28 -5.83
N GLY A 83 2.42 14.61 -6.42
CA GLY A 83 2.84 15.98 -6.74
C GLY A 83 3.79 16.63 -5.72
N ARG A 84 3.95 17.95 -5.84
CA ARG A 84 4.83 18.74 -4.97
C ARG A 84 4.18 18.90 -3.59
N ILE A 85 4.82 18.33 -2.59
CA ILE A 85 4.39 18.40 -1.19
C ILE A 85 5.45 18.99 -0.27
N THR A 86 4.96 19.59 0.80
CA THR A 86 5.71 20.04 1.98
C THR A 86 5.30 19.21 3.20
N PRO A 87 6.11 19.20 4.27
CA PRO A 87 5.74 18.50 5.52
C PRO A 87 4.38 18.91 6.10
N ASN A 88 3.98 20.17 5.91
CA ASN A 88 2.70 20.70 6.42
C ASN A 88 1.48 20.13 5.67
N ASP A 89 1.69 19.53 4.50
CA ASP A 89 0.63 18.93 3.70
C ASP A 89 0.29 17.48 4.14
N ILE A 90 1.04 16.94 5.11
CA ILE A 90 0.91 15.56 5.61
C ILE A 90 0.05 15.55 6.87
N CYS A 91 -1.22 15.15 6.74
CA CYS A 91 -2.21 15.12 7.80
C CYS A 91 -1.88 14.12 8.91
N LEU A 92 -1.22 13.00 8.60
CA LEU A 92 -0.82 11.98 9.57
C LEU A 92 0.35 12.42 10.49
N THR A 93 0.81 13.67 10.39
CA THR A 93 1.65 14.29 11.43
C THR A 93 0.83 14.76 12.64
N ARG A 94 -0.49 14.95 12.49
CA ARG A 94 -1.36 15.50 13.52
C ARG A 94 -1.83 14.43 14.51
N ILE A 95 -1.76 14.76 15.80
CA ILE A 95 -2.13 13.89 16.93
C ILE A 95 -3.59 13.43 16.87
N ASP A 96 -4.51 14.31 16.50
CA ASP A 96 -5.94 14.00 16.39
C ASP A 96 -6.21 12.95 15.29
N ARG A 97 -5.52 13.03 14.16
CA ARG A 97 -5.64 12.07 13.05
C ARG A 97 -5.09 10.70 13.42
N LEU A 98 -3.94 10.67 14.09
CA LEU A 98 -3.34 9.43 14.59
C LEU A 98 -4.26 8.74 15.60
N LYS A 99 -4.78 9.50 16.58
CA LYS A 99 -5.71 8.99 17.59
C LYS A 99 -6.94 8.37 16.95
N TYR A 100 -7.58 9.09 16.04
CA TYR A 100 -8.79 8.61 15.39
C TYR A 100 -8.55 7.35 14.54
N GLY A 101 -7.45 7.31 13.79
CA GLY A 101 -7.06 6.12 13.03
C GLY A 101 -6.85 4.89 13.92
N LEU A 102 -6.17 5.07 15.06
CA LEU A 102 -5.93 4.01 16.03
C LEU A 102 -7.22 3.54 16.72
N GLU A 103 -8.10 4.45 17.12
CA GLU A 103 -9.41 4.12 17.69
C GLU A 103 -10.25 3.34 16.66
N ARG A 104 -10.25 3.79 15.40
CA ARG A 104 -11.01 3.13 14.33
C ARG A 104 -10.52 1.73 14.02
N MET A 105 -9.20 1.50 14.07
CA MET A 105 -8.63 0.16 13.90
C MET A 105 -9.13 -0.83 14.94
N GLY A 106 -9.42 -0.35 16.16
CA GLY A 106 -10.01 -1.17 17.23
C GLY A 106 -9.06 -2.20 17.85
N PHE A 107 -7.74 -2.04 17.68
CA PHE A 107 -6.75 -2.96 18.28
C PHE A 107 -6.49 -2.73 19.77
N SER A 108 -6.76 -1.52 20.26
CA SER A 108 -6.41 -1.06 21.61
C SER A 108 -7.59 -0.31 22.23
N SER A 109 -7.66 -0.30 23.57
CA SER A 109 -8.62 0.53 24.30
C SER A 109 -8.32 2.02 24.13
N HIS A 110 -9.30 2.89 24.35
CA HIS A 110 -9.13 4.36 24.31
C HIS A 110 -7.96 4.85 25.19
N SER A 111 -7.80 4.29 26.40
CA SER A 111 -6.69 4.62 27.29
C SER A 111 -5.34 4.27 26.65
N ARG A 112 -5.23 3.05 26.10
CA ARG A 112 -4.00 2.59 25.45
C ARG A 112 -3.71 3.37 24.17
N VAL A 113 -4.72 3.78 23.41
CA VAL A 113 -4.52 4.66 22.24
C VAL A 113 -3.87 5.97 22.67
N ASN A 114 -4.32 6.61 23.75
CA ASN A 114 -3.72 7.86 24.23
C ASN A 114 -2.23 7.69 24.60
N GLU A 115 -1.80 6.50 25.01
CA GLU A 115 -0.39 6.18 25.28
C GLU A 115 0.41 5.94 23.99
N LEU A 116 -0.20 5.33 22.97
CA LEU A 116 0.47 4.98 21.71
C LEU A 116 0.61 6.17 20.75
N VAL A 117 -0.31 7.14 20.79
CA VAL A 117 -0.31 8.27 19.85
C VAL A 117 0.97 9.12 19.94
N PRO A 118 1.49 9.51 21.12
CA PRO A 118 2.76 10.22 21.22
C PRO A 118 3.94 9.42 20.66
N GLU A 119 3.92 8.10 20.78
CA GLU A 119 4.97 7.24 20.24
C GLU A 119 4.89 7.17 18.70
N LEU A 120 3.68 7.04 18.14
CA LEU A 120 3.45 6.96 16.68
C LEU A 120 3.60 8.31 15.96
N SER A 121 3.55 9.42 16.70
CA SER A 121 3.81 10.74 16.12
C SER A 121 5.29 10.88 15.73
N ILE A 122 6.19 10.26 16.50
CA ILE A 122 7.65 10.31 16.32
C ILE A 122 8.15 9.10 15.51
N ASN A 123 7.62 7.90 15.78
CA ASN A 123 8.10 6.66 15.20
C ASN A 123 7.23 6.21 14.02
N PRO A 124 7.82 5.55 13.02
CA PRO A 124 7.06 5.00 11.89
C PRO A 124 6.15 3.83 12.28
N VAL A 125 6.46 3.13 13.37
CA VAL A 125 5.70 1.98 13.87
C VAL A 125 5.65 2.03 15.39
N VAL A 126 4.47 1.71 15.94
CA VAL A 126 4.28 1.40 17.36
C VAL A 126 3.88 -0.04 17.56
N THR A 127 4.33 -0.63 18.67
CA THR A 127 4.15 -2.05 18.94
C THR A 127 3.31 -2.29 20.19
N GLY A 128 2.21 -3.01 20.02
CA GLY A 128 1.43 -3.59 21.11
C GLY A 128 1.80 -5.05 21.37
N ASN A 129 1.03 -5.70 22.24
CA ASN A 129 1.26 -7.10 22.63
C ASN A 129 1.07 -8.06 21.44
N TYR A 130 -0.02 -7.91 20.69
CA TYR A 130 -0.41 -8.81 19.59
C TYR A 130 -0.53 -8.11 18.23
N HIS A 131 -0.32 -6.79 18.21
CA HIS A 131 -0.49 -5.97 17.03
C HIS A 131 0.63 -4.93 16.93
N GLN A 132 0.84 -4.42 15.74
CA GLN A 132 1.69 -3.28 15.43
C GLN A 132 0.91 -2.34 14.53
N VAL A 133 1.14 -1.04 14.69
CA VAL A 133 0.53 -0.05 13.80
C VAL A 133 1.64 0.80 13.20
N GLY A 134 1.68 0.85 11.86
CA GLY A 134 2.61 1.67 11.11
C GLY A 134 1.95 2.85 10.42
N LYS A 135 2.72 3.91 10.26
CA LYS A 135 2.33 5.12 9.53
C LYS A 135 3.10 5.17 8.21
N VAL A 136 2.38 5.06 7.11
CA VAL A 136 2.93 4.96 5.75
C VAL A 136 2.63 6.22 4.98
N LEU A 137 3.66 6.78 4.35
CA LEU A 137 3.53 7.90 3.41
C LEU A 137 3.89 7.42 2.01
N ILE A 138 2.97 7.61 1.07
CA ILE A 138 3.20 7.33 -0.34
C ILE A 138 3.38 8.64 -1.09
N THR A 139 4.49 8.77 -1.82
CA THR A 139 4.76 9.93 -2.68
C THR A 139 5.22 9.49 -4.06
N ASP A 140 5.31 10.42 -5.01
CA ASP A 140 5.83 10.08 -6.35
C ASP A 140 7.28 9.58 -6.30
N ASP A 141 8.10 10.19 -5.44
CA ASP A 141 9.56 10.00 -5.36
C ASP A 141 10.01 9.11 -4.19
N GLY A 142 9.12 8.74 -3.28
CA GLY A 142 9.46 7.99 -2.06
C GLY A 142 10.39 8.76 -1.13
N ARG A 143 10.34 10.10 -1.16
CA ARG A 143 11.15 10.95 -0.29
C ARG A 143 11.04 10.53 1.17
N ASP A 144 12.18 10.58 1.85
CA ASP A 144 12.22 10.26 3.27
C ASP A 144 11.51 11.34 4.08
N MET A 145 10.72 10.89 5.05
CA MET A 145 10.00 11.74 5.99
C MET A 145 10.17 11.13 7.38
N PRO A 146 10.84 11.83 8.30
CA PRO A 146 11.07 11.32 9.65
C PRO A 146 9.77 10.87 10.31
N GLY A 147 9.80 9.69 10.90
CA GLY A 147 8.64 9.10 11.57
C GLY A 147 7.61 8.46 10.63
N PHE A 148 7.94 8.22 9.36
CA PHE A 148 7.08 7.50 8.40
C PHE A 148 7.82 6.35 7.74
N ILE A 149 7.07 5.34 7.30
CA ILE A 149 7.51 4.40 6.28
C ILE A 149 7.21 5.03 4.92
N CYS A 150 8.25 5.47 4.21
CA CYS A 150 8.10 6.10 2.90
C CYS A 150 8.24 5.09 1.76
N ILE A 151 7.30 5.12 0.82
CA ILE A 151 7.31 4.26 -0.38
C ILE A 151 6.93 5.10 -1.60
N SER A 152 7.63 4.94 -2.72
CA SER A 152 7.28 5.65 -3.95
C SER A 152 6.15 4.96 -4.72
N LEU A 153 5.40 5.73 -5.52
CA LEU A 153 4.47 5.15 -6.50
C LEU A 153 5.19 4.27 -7.52
N GLU A 154 6.45 4.57 -7.84
CA GLU A 154 7.26 3.73 -8.72
C GLU A 154 7.53 2.34 -8.11
N GLU A 155 7.89 2.26 -6.83
CA GLU A 155 8.10 0.98 -6.13
C GLU A 155 6.80 0.19 -6.02
N ILE A 156 5.68 0.85 -5.74
CA ILE A 156 4.36 0.22 -5.79
C ILE A 156 4.07 -0.32 -7.19
N HIS A 157 4.31 0.48 -8.23
CA HIS A 157 4.09 0.04 -9.61
C HIS A 157 4.92 -1.20 -9.95
N LYS A 158 6.21 -1.20 -9.60
CA LYS A 158 7.12 -2.35 -9.79
C LYS A 158 6.62 -3.59 -9.05
N PHE A 159 6.18 -3.43 -7.80
CA PHE A 159 5.59 -4.51 -7.01
C PHE A 159 4.35 -5.08 -7.72
N LEU A 160 3.38 -4.24 -8.06
CA LEU A 160 2.15 -4.67 -8.74
C LEU A 160 2.47 -5.39 -10.05
N LYS A 161 3.37 -4.84 -10.85
CA LYS A 161 3.77 -5.42 -12.12
C LYS A 161 4.42 -6.80 -11.95
N ARG A 162 5.28 -6.95 -10.94
CA ARG A 162 5.94 -8.24 -10.60
C ARG A 162 4.93 -9.25 -10.07
N HIS A 163 4.01 -8.82 -9.22
CA HIS A 163 3.00 -9.66 -8.59
C HIS A 163 1.98 -10.16 -9.61
N LEU A 164 1.41 -9.26 -10.43
CA LEU A 164 0.43 -9.60 -11.48
C LEU A 164 1.01 -10.52 -12.57
N ARG A 165 2.30 -10.37 -12.92
CA ARG A 165 3.00 -11.31 -13.82
C ARG A 165 2.91 -12.77 -13.38
N ARG A 166 2.75 -13.05 -12.08
CA ARG A 166 2.61 -14.42 -11.55
C ARG A 166 1.21 -15.00 -11.77
N TYR A 167 0.18 -14.16 -11.85
CA TYR A 167 -1.21 -14.57 -12.12
C TYR A 167 -1.52 -14.69 -13.61
N LEU A 168 -0.76 -13.97 -14.45
CA LEU A 168 -0.95 -13.96 -15.90
C LEU A 168 -0.33 -15.20 -16.54
N ASP A 169 -0.90 -16.38 -16.29
CA ASP A 169 -0.75 -17.52 -17.20
C ASP A 169 -1.45 -17.13 -18.52
N PRO A 170 -0.76 -17.17 -19.68
CA PRO A 170 -1.33 -16.88 -21.00
C PRO A 170 -2.63 -17.63 -21.34
N LYS A 171 -2.90 -18.76 -20.68
CA LYS A 171 -4.11 -19.57 -20.89
C LYS A 171 -5.24 -19.27 -19.89
N SER A 172 -4.99 -18.49 -18.84
CA SER A 172 -5.98 -18.22 -17.81
C SER A 172 -6.78 -16.95 -18.09
N ARG A 173 -8.11 -17.01 -17.92
CA ARG A 173 -9.02 -15.85 -18.00
C ARG A 173 -8.92 -14.93 -16.77
N SER A 174 -7.94 -15.15 -15.89
CA SER A 174 -7.78 -14.50 -14.59
C SER A 174 -7.69 -12.97 -14.67
N LYS A 175 -7.26 -12.43 -15.82
CA LYS A 175 -7.17 -10.98 -16.03
C LYS A 175 -8.51 -10.24 -16.02
N HIS A 176 -9.62 -10.91 -16.29
CA HIS A 176 -10.95 -10.29 -16.27
C HIS A 176 -11.50 -10.06 -14.85
N PHE A 177 -10.87 -10.64 -13.82
CA PHE A 177 -11.29 -10.48 -12.42
C PHE A 177 -10.77 -9.20 -11.76
N PHE A 178 -9.97 -8.40 -12.46
CA PHE A 178 -9.47 -7.11 -11.97
C PHE A 178 -10.23 -5.96 -12.65
N PRO A 179 -11.36 -5.47 -12.13
CA PRO A 179 -12.18 -4.46 -12.81
C PRO A 179 -11.54 -3.06 -12.84
N SER A 180 -10.45 -2.86 -12.11
CA SER A 180 -9.75 -1.58 -11.97
C SER A 180 -9.08 -1.14 -13.28
N PRO A 181 -9.37 0.06 -13.80
CA PRO A 181 -8.69 0.59 -14.99
C PRO A 181 -7.18 0.69 -14.80
N VAL A 182 -6.72 1.07 -13.60
CA VAL A 182 -5.29 1.12 -13.24
C VAL A 182 -4.66 -0.26 -13.35
N ILE A 183 -5.30 -1.29 -12.80
CA ILE A 183 -4.76 -2.66 -12.90
C ILE A 183 -4.82 -3.18 -14.33
N GLN A 184 -5.88 -2.89 -15.08
CA GLN A 184 -5.95 -3.26 -16.50
C GLN A 184 -4.83 -2.61 -17.31
N GLN A 185 -4.46 -1.37 -17.02
CA GLN A 185 -3.32 -0.70 -17.63
C GLN A 185 -2.00 -1.41 -17.30
N ILE A 186 -1.75 -1.76 -16.04
CA ILE A 186 -0.54 -2.49 -15.63
C ILE A 186 -0.49 -3.87 -16.31
N ILE A 187 -1.62 -4.58 -16.40
CA ILE A 187 -1.71 -5.85 -17.13
C ILE A 187 -1.34 -5.66 -18.60
N TRP A 188 -1.87 -4.62 -19.25
CA TRP A 188 -1.54 -4.31 -20.64
C TRP A 188 -0.04 -4.04 -20.82
N GLU A 189 0.59 -3.26 -19.94
CA GLU A 189 2.04 -3.04 -19.98
C GLU A 189 2.85 -4.33 -19.86
N ILE A 190 2.43 -5.24 -18.98
CA ILE A 190 3.06 -6.56 -18.83
C ILE A 190 3.00 -7.34 -20.15
N GLU A 191 1.85 -7.33 -20.83
CA GLU A 191 1.68 -8.02 -22.12
C GLU A 191 2.55 -7.40 -23.22
N GLN A 192 2.68 -6.07 -23.26
CA GLN A 192 3.55 -5.38 -24.22
C GLN A 192 5.04 -5.71 -23.99
N ASP A 193 5.49 -5.69 -22.72
CA ASP A 193 6.85 -6.10 -22.36
C ASP A 193 7.15 -7.53 -22.85
N ALA A 194 6.18 -8.45 -22.70
CA ALA A 194 6.32 -9.84 -23.12
C ALA A 194 6.41 -9.98 -24.65
N LYS A 195 5.59 -9.23 -25.40
CA LYS A 195 5.64 -9.20 -26.87
C LYS A 195 6.98 -8.67 -27.36
N ASN A 196 7.46 -7.55 -26.82
CA ASN A 196 8.73 -6.94 -27.19
C ASN A 196 9.92 -7.89 -26.97
N LYS A 197 9.96 -8.61 -25.84
CA LYS A 197 11.00 -9.61 -25.56
C LYS A 197 10.98 -10.78 -26.56
N ARG A 198 9.81 -11.24 -26.99
CA ARG A 198 9.68 -12.29 -28.02
C ARG A 198 10.23 -11.82 -29.36
N THR A 199 9.91 -10.59 -29.77
CA THR A 199 10.41 -10.00 -31.01
C THR A 199 11.93 -9.87 -31.02
N ILE A 200 12.54 -9.40 -29.92
CA ILE A 200 14.00 -9.27 -29.79
C ILE A 200 14.68 -10.65 -29.89
N ARG A 201 14.16 -11.66 -29.18
CA ARG A 201 14.70 -13.03 -29.23
C ARG A 201 14.57 -13.66 -30.62
N ALA A 202 13.47 -13.42 -31.33
CA ALA A 202 13.29 -13.91 -32.69
C ALA A 202 14.34 -13.30 -33.64
N ARG A 203 14.60 -12.00 -33.55
CA ARG A 203 15.63 -11.32 -34.35
C ARG A 203 17.04 -11.85 -34.05
N GLN A 204 17.40 -12.02 -32.78
CA GLN A 204 18.72 -12.55 -32.40
C GLN A 204 18.98 -13.98 -32.90
N ARG A 205 17.94 -14.82 -33.00
CA ARG A 205 18.06 -16.17 -33.57
C ARG A 205 18.26 -16.18 -35.09
N VAL A 206 17.75 -15.17 -35.81
CA VAL A 206 17.99 -15.03 -37.25
C VAL A 206 19.46 -14.69 -37.50
N TYR A 207 20.02 -13.74 -36.74
CA TYR A 207 21.42 -13.31 -36.87
C TYR A 207 22.48 -14.34 -36.39
N GLN A 208 22.09 -15.38 -35.65
CA GLN A 208 23.02 -16.44 -35.22
C GLN A 208 23.05 -17.65 -36.16
N ASN A 209 22.17 -17.68 -37.16
CA ASN A 209 22.08 -18.74 -38.18
C ASN A 209 22.56 -18.25 -39.57
N GLU A 210 23.16 -17.07 -39.64
CA GLU A 210 23.90 -16.51 -40.77
C GLU A 210 25.40 -16.54 -40.46
#